data_AF-A0A3D0YLK9-F1
#
_entry.id   AF-A0A3D0YLK9-F1
#
_cell.length_a   1.000
_cell.length_b   1.000
_cell.length_c   1.000
_cell.angle_alpha   90.00
_cell.angle_beta   90.00
_cell.angle_gamma   90.00
#
_symmetry.space_group_name_H-M   'P 1'
#
loop_
_entity.id
_entity.type
_entity.pdbx_description
1 polymer ?
#
loop_
_entity_poly.entity_id
_entity_poly.type
_entity_poly.pdbx_seq_one_letter_code
_entity_poly.pdbx_strand_id
1 'polypeptide(L)' 'MSLKGFHIIFISLATLLCLFVVLWAFVLEASPALGMKIFGGTCALAAIILPIYGVRFYKKSHNI' A
#
# COMPACT_ATOMS: atom_id res chain seq x y z
N MET A 1 22.79 -1.54 -4.20
CA MET A 1 21.74 -2.21 -3.42
C MET A 1 21.20 -3.38 -4.23
N SER A 2 20.95 -4.53 -3.59
CA SER A 2 20.26 -5.64 -4.28
C SER A 2 18.88 -5.17 -4.74
N LEU A 3 18.50 -5.47 -5.98
CA LEU A 3 17.20 -5.15 -6.58
C LEU A 3 16.04 -5.59 -5.68
N LYS A 4 16.26 -6.66 -4.89
CA LYS A 4 15.34 -7.20 -3.87
C LYS A 4 15.05 -6.19 -2.75
N GLY A 5 16.08 -5.52 -2.22
CA GLY A 5 15.95 -4.56 -1.12
C GLY A 5 15.20 -3.30 -1.54
N PHE A 6 15.51 -2.77 -2.72
CA PHE A 6 14.77 -1.63 -3.29
C PHE A 6 13.28 -1.95 -3.47
N HIS A 7 12.95 -3.14 -3.96
CA HIS A 7 11.57 -3.55 -4.21
C HIS A 7 10.74 -3.63 -2.91
N ILE A 8 11.32 -4.15 -1.82
CA ILE A 8 10.65 -4.23 -0.52
C ILE A 8 10.44 -2.85 0.10
N ILE A 9 11.44 -1.97 0.01
CA ILE A 9 11.32 -0.59 0.51
C ILE A 9 10.25 0.16 -0.29
N PHE A 10 10.23 0.00 -1.61
CA PHE A 10 9.22 0.58 -2.47
C PHE A 10 7.80 0.12 -2.10
N ILE A 11 7.59 -1.19 -1.91
CA ILE A 11 6.30 -1.74 -1.49
C ILE A 11 5.88 -1.15 -0.14
N SER A 12 6.81 -1.02 0.80
CA SER A 12 6.56 -0.48 2.14
C SER A 12 6.15 0.99 2.11
N LEU A 13 6.84 1.80 1.30
CA LEU A 13 6.48 3.20 1.06
C LEU A 13 5.12 3.34 0.39
N ALA A 14 4.85 2.52 -0.63
CA ALA A 14 3.56 2.51 -1.33
C ALA A 14 2.40 2.13 -0.39
N THR A 15 2.60 1.17 0.52
CA THR A 15 1.61 0.83 1.54
C THR A 15 1.36 1.95 2.53
N LEU A 16 2.41 2.63 3.01
CA LEU A 16 2.26 3.77 3.92
C LEU A 16 1.48 4.90 3.25
N LEU A 17 1.79 5.17 1.98
CA LEU A 17 1.10 6.21 1.21
C LEU A 17 -0.38 5.85 0.97
N CYS A 18 -0.68 4.59 0.64
CA CYS A 18 -2.06 4.12 0.53
C CYS A 18 -2.82 4.21 1.86
N LEU A 19 -2.21 3.82 2.98
CA LEU A 19 -2.82 3.95 4.31
C LEU A 19 -3.11 5.41 4.66
N PHE A 20 -2.19 6.32 4.33
CA PHE A 20 -2.39 7.75 4.53
C PHE A 20 -3.56 8.27 3.69
N VAL A 21 -3.67 7.88 2.42
CA VAL A 21 -4.80 8.24 1.55
C VAL A 21 -6.13 7.70 2.10
N VAL A 22 -6.15 6.47 2.61
CA VAL A 22 -7.35 5.88 3.24
C VAL A 22 -7.76 6.68 4.48
N LEU A 23 -6.82 6.96 5.37
CA LEU A 23 -7.04 7.81 6.56
C LEU A 23 -7.56 9.19 6.15
N TRP A 24 -6.98 9.79 5.13
CA TRP A 24 -7.40 11.11 4.66
C TRP A 24 -8.80 11.09 4.07
N ALA A 25 -9.08 10.15 3.16
CA ALA A 25 -10.36 10.05 2.45
C ALA A 25 -11.55 9.64 3.33
N PHE A 26 -11.32 8.91 4.42
CA PHE A 26 -12.40 8.40 5.28
C PHE A 26 -12.45 9.00 6.68
N VAL A 27 -11.35 9.55 7.21
CA VAL A 27 -11.28 10.05 8.60
C VAL A 27 -11.13 11.57 8.64
N LEU A 28 -10.29 12.16 7.78
CA LEU A 28 -9.98 13.59 7.84
C LEU A 28 -10.92 14.44 6.98
N GLU A 29 -11.40 13.89 5.85
CA GLU A 29 -12.29 14.62 4.95
C GLU A 29 -13.75 14.48 5.38
N ALA A 30 -14.38 15.61 5.75
CA ALA A 30 -15.77 15.62 6.23
C ALA A 30 -16.81 15.49 5.11
N SER A 31 -16.47 15.90 3.88
CA SER A 31 -17.34 15.78 2.71
C SER A 31 -16.57 15.28 1.48
N PRO A 32 -16.12 14.02 1.48
CA PRO A 32 -15.29 13.49 0.41
C PRO A 32 -16.09 13.36 -0.87
N ALA A 33 -15.59 13.96 -1.95
CA ALA A 33 -16.13 13.79 -3.29
C ALA A 33 -16.18 12.30 -3.66
N LEU A 34 -17.15 11.89 -4.49
CA LEU A 34 -17.35 10.49 -4.87
C LEU A 34 -16.07 9.83 -5.43
N GLY A 35 -15.30 10.57 -6.23
CA GLY A 35 -14.00 10.11 -6.74
C GLY A 35 -12.98 9.83 -5.64
N MET A 36 -12.98 10.63 -4.58
CA MET A 36 -12.06 10.46 -3.44
C MET A 36 -12.43 9.24 -2.59
N LYS A 37 -13.73 8.94 -2.44
CA LYS A 37 -14.19 7.69 -1.82
C LYS A 37 -13.78 6.45 -2.60
N ILE A 38 -13.92 6.47 -3.93
CA ILE A 38 -13.52 5.34 -4.78
C ILE A 38 -12.00 5.15 -4.71
N PHE A 39 -11.23 6.25 -4.80
CA PHE A 39 -9.77 6.22 -4.71
C PHE A 39 -9.28 5.77 -3.33
N GLY A 40 -9.91 6.24 -2.25
CA GLY A 40 -9.64 5.74 -0.91
C GLY A 40 -9.93 4.23 -0.80
N GLY A 41 -11.04 3.76 -1.37
CA GLY A 41 -11.40 2.34 -1.39
C GLY A 41 -10.39 1.47 -2.14
N THR A 42 -9.90 1.92 -3.30
CA THR A 42 -8.86 1.19 -4.06
C THR A 42 -7.52 1.22 -3.32
N CYS A 43 -7.15 2.33 -2.67
CA CYS A 43 -5.99 2.40 -1.80
C CYS A 43 -6.10 1.49 -0.58
N ALA A 44 -7.29 1.27 -0.02
CA ALA A 44 -7.50 0.33 1.08
C ALA A 44 -7.23 -1.12 0.65
N LEU A 45 -7.71 -1.51 -0.53
CA LEU A 45 -7.40 -2.82 -1.12
C LEU A 45 -5.90 -2.96 -1.41
N ALA A 46 -5.28 -1.93 -2.01
CA ALA A 46 -3.85 -1.92 -2.29
C ALA A 46 -3.02 -2.04 -0.99
N ALA A 47 -3.42 -1.37 0.09
CA ALA A 47 -2.76 -1.44 1.39
C ALA A 47 -2.76 -2.84 2.02
N ILE A 48 -3.71 -3.72 1.66
CA ILE A 48 -3.76 -5.11 2.11
C ILE A 48 -2.98 -6.03 1.17
N ILE A 49 -3.10 -5.83 -0.15
CA ILE A 49 -2.47 -6.70 -1.16
C ILE A 49 -0.95 -6.50 -1.23
N LEU A 50 -0.49 -5.24 -1.18
CA LEU A 50 0.93 -4.88 -1.26
C LEU A 50 1.81 -5.52 -0.16
N PRO A 51 1.45 -5.50 1.14
CA PRO A 51 2.27 -6.14 2.17
C PRO A 51 2.20 -7.66 2.07
N ILE A 52 1.07 -8.26 1.68
CA ILE A 52 0.97 -9.70 1.40
C ILE A 52 1.94 -10.08 0.27
N TYR A 53 1.97 -9.29 -0.80
CA TYR A 53 2.91 -9.50 -1.91
C TYR A 53 4.37 -9.32 -1.46
N GLY A 54 4.67 -8.27 -0.69
CA GLY A 54 6.00 -8.02 -0.13
C GLY A 54 6.49 -9.17 0.75
N VAL A 55 5.65 -9.72 1.62
CA VAL A 55 5.97 -10.88 2.47
C VAL A 55 6.19 -12.14 1.63
N ARG A 56 5.35 -12.40 0.62
CA ARG A 56 5.55 -13.54 -0.29
C ARG A 56 6.85 -13.41 -1.07
N PHE A 57 7.15 -12.22 -1.58
CA PHE A 57 8.38 -11.95 -2.31
C PHE A 57 9.61 -12.14 -1.42
N TYR A 58 9.58 -11.64 -0.18
CA TYR A 58 10.65 -11.84 0.80
C TYR A 58 10.84 -13.33 1.11
N LYS A 59 9.76 -14.06 1.43
CA LYS A 59 9.81 -15.51 1.68
C LYS A 59 10.36 -16.28 0.49
N LYS A 60 9.95 -15.93 -0.73
CA LYS A 60 10.42 -16.61 -1.95
C LYS A 60 11.86 -16.25 -2.27
N SER A 61 12.31 -15.02 -2.02
CA SER A 61 13.71 -14.61 -2.25
C SER A 61 14.71 -15.15 -1.23
N HIS A 62 14.25 -15.57 -0.05
CA HIS A 62 15.07 -16.17 1.01
C HIS A 62 15.14 -17.71 0.91
N ASN A 63 14.24 -18.35 0.17
CA ASN A 63 14.21 -19.79 -0.08
C ASN A 63 14.94 -20.22 -1.37
N ILE A 64 15.67 -19.30 -2.01
CA ILE A 64 16.47 -19.54 -3.22
C ILE A 64 17.92 -19.26 -2.88
#